data_AF-A0AAU0QJ43-F1
#
_entry.id   AF-A0AAU0QJ43-F1
#
_cell.length_a   1.000
_cell.length_b   1.000
_cell.length_c   1.000
_cell.angle_alpha   90.00
_cell.angle_beta   90.00
_cell.angle_gamma   90.00
#
_symmetry.space_group_name_H-M   'P 1'
#
loop_
_entity.id
_entity.type
_entity.pdbx_description
1 polymer ?
#
loop_
_entity_poly.entity_id
_entity_poly.type
_entity_poly.pdbx_seq_one_letter_code
_entity_poly.pdbx_strand_id
1 'polypeptide(L)' 'MDKTFLIHMAQNSGPSRINDIATRMGVEKNYTSVYRQRLLEAGVIRPAGTGLIEFTLPGLREYLREHTTTLV' A
#
# COMPACT_ATOMS: atom_id res chain seq x y z
N MET A 1 -2.47 8.77 -6.61
CA MET A 1 -2.05 7.40 -6.92
C MET A 1 -1.38 6.72 -5.72
N ASP A 2 -0.39 7.35 -5.04
CA ASP A 2 0.27 6.79 -3.83
C ASP A 2 -0.73 6.53 -2.72
N LYS A 3 -1.57 7.54 -2.43
CA LYS A 3 -2.61 7.45 -1.42
C LYS A 3 -3.62 6.33 -1.70
N THR A 4 -4.04 6.14 -2.94
CA THR A 4 -4.95 5.07 -3.36
C THR A 4 -4.34 3.68 -3.10
N PHE A 5 -3.06 3.50 -3.42
CA PHE A 5 -2.32 2.27 -3.13
C PHE A 5 -2.26 1.99 -1.62
N LEU A 6 -1.94 3.01 -0.82
CA LEU A 6 -1.91 2.91 0.64
C LEU A 6 -3.30 2.62 1.23
N ILE A 7 -4.37 3.18 0.68
CA ILE A 7 -5.76 2.89 1.10
C ILE A 7 -6.09 1.42 0.82
N HIS A 8 -5.79 0.91 -0.37
CA HIS A 8 -6.01 -0.50 -0.68
C HIS A 8 -5.15 -1.43 0.18
N MET A 9 -3.92 -1.04 0.51
CA MET A 9 -3.12 -1.76 1.52
C MET A 9 -3.81 -1.75 2.87
N ALA A 10 -4.35 -0.61 3.30
CA ALA A 10 -4.95 -0.41 4.62
C ALA A 10 -6.23 -1.25 4.83
N GLN A 11 -6.94 -1.60 3.75
CA GLN A 11 -8.09 -2.50 3.78
C GLN A 11 -7.75 -3.93 4.22
N ASN A 12 -6.53 -4.41 3.95
CA ASN A 12 -6.10 -5.72 4.44
C ASN A 12 -5.77 -5.65 5.94
N SER A 13 -5.92 -6.71 6.72
CA SER A 13 -5.55 -6.68 8.15
C SER A 13 -4.07 -6.99 8.42
N GLY A 14 -3.28 -7.23 7.37
CA GLY A 14 -1.88 -7.69 7.49
C GLY A 14 -1.03 -7.36 6.26
N PRO A 15 0.10 -8.06 6.06
CA PRO A 15 0.95 -7.93 4.89
C PRO A 15 0.12 -8.09 3.61
N SER A 16 0.32 -7.20 2.65
CA SER A 16 -0.43 -7.18 1.40
C SER A 16 0.46 -7.62 0.24
N ARG A 17 -0.10 -8.41 -0.68
CA ARG A 17 0.58 -8.76 -1.93
C ARG A 17 0.51 -7.58 -2.88
N ILE A 18 1.67 -7.15 -3.37
CA ILE A 18 1.74 -6.01 -4.32
C ILE A 18 0.91 -6.25 -5.58
N ASN A 19 0.95 -7.48 -6.10
CA ASN A 19 0.19 -7.86 -7.30
C ASN A 19 -1.33 -7.80 -7.07
N ASP A 20 -1.80 -8.13 -5.86
CA ASP A 20 -3.23 -8.10 -5.55
C ASP A 20 -3.75 -6.66 -5.54
N ILE A 21 -2.98 -5.74 -4.93
CA ILE A 21 -3.28 -4.31 -4.93
C ILE A 21 -3.26 -3.75 -6.36
N ALA A 22 -2.26 -4.12 -7.16
CA ALA A 22 -2.16 -3.71 -8.56
C ALA A 22 -3.41 -4.11 -9.36
N THR A 23 -3.83 -5.38 -9.22
CA THR A 23 -5.02 -5.92 -9.88
C THR A 23 -6.29 -5.17 -9.45
N ARG A 24 -6.45 -4.89 -8.15
CA ARG A 24 -7.61 -4.13 -7.64
C ARG A 24 -7.65 -2.69 -8.15
N MET A 25 -6.48 -2.07 -8.32
CA MET A 25 -6.35 -0.72 -8.88
C MET A 25 -6.47 -0.69 -10.41
N GLY A 26 -6.47 -1.84 -11.10
CA GLY A 26 -6.45 -1.92 -12.56
C GLY A 26 -5.16 -1.37 -13.19
N VAL A 27 -4.05 -1.35 -12.45
CA VAL A 27 -2.76 -0.82 -12.92
C VAL A 27 -1.81 -1.93 -13.37
N GLU A 28 -0.99 -1.65 -14.39
CA GLU A 28 -0.02 -2.62 -14.91
C GLU A 28 1.12 -2.92 -13.91
N LYS A 29 1.69 -4.13 -14.00
CA LYS A 29 2.79 -4.57 -13.11
C LYS A 29 4.00 -3.63 -13.12
N ASN A 30 4.32 -3.05 -14.28
CA ASN A 30 5.46 -2.15 -14.41
C ASN A 30 5.25 -0.84 -13.61
N TYR A 31 4.00 -0.39 -13.51
CA TYR A 31 3.61 0.76 -12.71
C TYR A 31 3.83 0.53 -11.21
N THR A 32 3.52 -0.68 -10.72
CA THR A 32 3.72 -1.02 -9.30
C THR A 32 5.17 -1.04 -8.85
N SER A 33 6.13 -1.42 -9.71
CA SER A 33 7.55 -1.49 -9.31
C SER A 33 8.12 -0.11 -9.01
N VAL A 34 7.85 0.88 -9.87
CA VAL A 34 8.28 2.27 -9.67
C VAL A 34 7.65 2.86 -8.41
N TYR A 35 6.35 2.61 -8.23
CA TYR A 35 5.59 3.07 -7.07
C TYR A 35 6.07 2.45 -5.75
N ARG A 36 6.30 1.13 -5.76
CA ARG A 36 6.87 0.40 -4.62
C ARG A 36 8.20 1.00 -4.20
N GLN A 37 9.08 1.27 -5.16
CA GLN A 37 10.39 1.83 -4.85
C GLN A 37 10.25 3.18 -4.15
N ARG A 38 9.42 4.09 -4.67
CA ARG A 38 9.16 5.39 -4.04
C ARG A 38 8.62 5.27 -2.61
N LEU A 39 7.68 4.36 -2.37
CA LEU A 39 7.11 4.15 -1.04
C LEU A 39 8.09 3.50 -0.06
N LEU A 40 9.00 2.65 -0.56
CA LEU A 40 10.11 2.10 0.21
C LEU A 40 11.13 3.19 0.57
N GLU A 41 11.51 4.02 -0.40
CA GLU A 41 12.44 5.14 -0.23
C GLU A 41 11.89 6.20 0.74
N ALA A 42 10.58 6.46 0.68
CA ALA A 42 9.89 7.33 1.64
C ALA A 42 9.72 6.69 3.04
N GLY A 43 10.11 5.43 3.23
CA GLY A 43 9.99 4.72 4.50
C GLY A 43 8.56 4.39 4.92
N VAL A 44 7.58 4.53 4.01
CA VAL A 44 6.15 4.33 4.31
C VAL A 44 5.82 2.83 4.39
N ILE A 45 6.43 2.04 3.52
CA ILE A 45 6.25 0.58 3.46
C ILE A 45 7.58 -0.14 3.62
N ARG A 46 7.53 -1.42 4.00
CA ARG A 46 8.68 -2.32 4.12
C ARG A 46 8.35 -3.71 3.55
N PRO A 47 9.36 -4.47 3.06
CA PRO A 47 9.14 -5.83 2.62
C PRO A 47 8.79 -6.75 3.80
N ALA A 48 7.76 -7.57 3.62
CA ALA A 48 7.24 -8.53 4.61
C ALA A 48 7.39 -9.99 4.16
N GLY A 49 8.21 -10.24 3.14
CA GLY A 49 8.39 -11.54 2.48
C GLY A 49 8.35 -11.44 0.96
N THR A 50 8.37 -12.59 0.28
CA THR A 50 8.38 -12.65 -1.19
C THR A 50 7.10 -12.06 -1.78
N GLY A 51 7.22 -10.89 -2.43
CA GLY A 51 6.09 -10.18 -3.03
C GLY A 51 5.10 -9.55 -2.03
N LEU A 52 5.42 -9.58 -0.74
CA LEU A 52 4.61 -9.04 0.34
C LEU A 52 5.20 -7.71 0.85
N ILE A 53 4.33 -6.78 1.16
CA ILE A 53 4.66 -5.47 1.73
C ILE A 53 3.75 -5.17 2.92
N GLU A 54 4.29 -4.47 3.90
CA GLU A 54 3.55 -3.98 5.05
C GLU A 54 3.90 -2.51 5.34
N PHE A 55 3.10 -1.85 6.16
CA PHE A 55 3.43 -0.50 6.62
C PHE A 55 4.62 -0.55 7.58
N THR A 56 5.55 0.38 7.42
CA THR A 56 6.68 0.52 8.34
C THR A 56 6.23 1.06 9.69
N LEU A 57 5.28 2.00 9.66
CA LEU A 57 4.76 2.68 10.85
C LEU A 57 3.58 1.88 11.44
N PRO A 58 3.66 1.45 12.71
CA PRO A 58 2.50 0.91 13.41
C PRO A 58 1.42 1.99 13.53
N GLY A 59 0.15 1.62 13.37
CA GLY A 59 -0.98 2.55 13.45
C GLY A 59 -1.25 3.35 12.16
N LEU A 60 -0.31 3.42 11.21
CA LEU A 60 -0.55 4.09 9.91
C LEU A 60 -1.72 3.47 9.14
N ARG A 61 -1.90 2.14 9.29
CA ARG A 61 -3.06 1.43 8.72
C ARG A 61 -4.38 2.00 9.24
N GLU A 62 -4.49 2.16 10.55
CA GLU A 62 -5.73 2.64 11.18
C GLU A 62 -5.95 4.11 10.82
N TYR A 63 -4.90 4.94 10.91
CA TYR A 63 -4.95 6.33 10.47
C TYR A 63 -5.46 6.47 9.04
N LEU A 64 -4.98 5.64 8.11
CA LEU A 64 -5.46 5.67 6.71
C LEU A 64 -6.92 5.22 6.58
N ARG A 65 -7.40 4.28 7.40
CA ARG A 65 -8.81 3.84 7.40
C ARG A 65 -9.72 4.93 7.96
N GLU A 66 -9.32 5.56 9.06
CA GLU A 66 -10.08 6.62 9.72
C GLU A 66 -10.13 7.89 8.86
N HIS A 67 -9.00 8.31 8.29
CA HIS A 67 -8.90 9.54 7.51
C HIS A 67 -9.30 9.39 6.03
N THR A 68 -9.51 8.18 5.50
CA THR A 68 -10.08 8.02 4.16
C THR A 68 -11.60 8.19 4.14
N THR A 69 -12.26 8.06 5.29
CA THR A 69 -13.72 8.23 5.46
C THR A 69 -14.18 9.69 5.34
N THR A 70 -13.25 10.64 5.27
CA THR A 70 -13.55 12.08 5.10
C THR A 70 -13.38 12.55 3.65
N LEU A 71 -12.98 11.68 2.73
CA LEU A 71 -12.75 12.01 1.31
C LEU A 71 -13.63 11.20 0.36
N VAL A 72 -14.89 11.01 0.73
CA VAL A 72 -15.96 10.50 -0.14
C VAL A 72 -17.06 11.53 -0.31
#